data_AF-A0AAW9THB2-F1
#
_entry.id   AF-A0AAW9THB2-F1
#
_cell.length_a   1.000
_cell.length_b   1.000
_cell.length_c   1.000
_cell.angle_alpha   90.00
_cell.angle_beta   90.00
_cell.angle_gamma   90.00
#
_symmetry.space_group_name_H-M   'P 1'
#
loop_
_entity.id
_entity.type
_entity.pdbx_description
1 polymer ?
#
loop_
_entity_poly.entity_id
_entity_poly.type
_entity_poly.pdbx_seq_one_letter_code
_entity_poly.pdbx_strand_id
1 'polypeptide(L)'
;MKRKKGFLYIMGVGMAMSALLASCADDESFSTSRGDVLSFSVDTLKLDTTFSNVPTPTRSFWVYNRTGKALRCQSVRLENGNQKGYRVNVDGSYLGTEAGFQTQNVEIRKGDSIRVFVELTSAMQNSEEPQLVSDNLVFALESGVEQKVNLRAFSWDAMKLNSLEVKEDKLLESTLPVVVYGGIRVDEAATLTIAPGTQLYFHENAGLQVFGSLKIEGEKDREVVMRGDRLDHMFDYLPYDRTPGQWQGIRLMSSAHDCRISFADIHSAYDAVMIEAGDATKQKLLIENATIHNSQGYGVRVDSAKVQILNSQITNCLKHPLYVEGGDVEVNGCTIAQFYPFDGRRESAIGFASPLPRFEVRNSLVTGYHDDEVVWEAPKEEDAFNFLFDHCVLRTEKLETDDSLKFTHVVYEDIKDTTVFAEKHFRLFDTDNLKYDFHLRKESAAIGKADAETLPATDRDGLPRKKEQPAAGCFEYKEE
;
A
#
# COMPACT_ATOMS: atom_id res chain seq x y z
N MET A 1 -61.32 -45.72 50.74
CA MET A 1 -60.96 -44.34 50.36
C MET A 1 -59.50 -44.11 49.92
N LYS A 2 -58.51 -44.97 50.26
CA LYS A 2 -57.08 -44.71 49.91
C LYS A 2 -56.72 -44.86 48.41
N ARG A 3 -57.34 -45.78 47.67
CA ARG A 3 -57.04 -45.99 46.21
C ARG A 3 -57.46 -44.84 45.30
N LYS A 4 -58.53 -44.09 45.63
CA LYS A 4 -58.98 -42.95 44.80
C LYS A 4 -58.05 -41.73 44.90
N LYS A 5 -57.40 -41.51 46.06
CA LYS A 5 -56.47 -40.38 46.24
C LYS A 5 -55.15 -40.55 45.46
N GLY A 6 -54.65 -41.78 45.32
CA GLY A 6 -53.45 -42.06 44.53
C GLY A 6 -53.65 -41.87 43.02
N PHE A 7 -54.83 -42.26 42.50
CA PHE A 7 -55.17 -42.07 41.09
C PHE A 7 -55.29 -40.58 40.71
N LEU A 8 -55.89 -39.76 41.59
CA LEU A 8 -55.95 -38.30 41.41
C LEU A 8 -54.56 -37.64 41.49
N TYR A 9 -53.65 -38.14 42.32
CA TYR A 9 -52.28 -37.65 42.37
C TYR A 9 -51.49 -37.98 41.10
N ILE A 10 -51.66 -39.19 40.55
CA ILE A 10 -51.00 -39.60 39.30
C ILE A 10 -51.56 -38.84 38.10
N MET A 11 -52.88 -38.59 38.05
CA MET A 11 -53.48 -37.71 37.03
C MET A 11 -53.00 -36.26 37.17
N GLY A 12 -52.92 -35.73 38.39
CA GLY A 12 -52.46 -34.37 38.64
C GLY A 12 -50.97 -34.15 38.28
N VAL A 13 -50.11 -35.11 38.63
CA VAL A 13 -48.68 -35.08 38.26
C VAL A 13 -48.49 -35.31 36.76
N GLY A 14 -49.28 -36.20 36.14
CA GLY A 14 -49.28 -36.41 34.69
C GLY A 14 -49.71 -35.17 33.92
N MET A 15 -50.75 -34.47 34.38
CA MET A 15 -51.25 -33.24 33.76
C MET A 15 -50.30 -32.05 33.98
N ALA A 16 -49.62 -31.99 35.14
CA ALA A 16 -48.55 -31.00 35.40
C ALA A 16 -47.28 -31.28 34.57
N MET A 17 -46.88 -32.54 34.37
CA MET A 17 -45.79 -32.92 33.45
C MET A 17 -46.15 -32.66 31.99
N SER A 18 -47.42 -32.81 31.61
CA SER A 18 -47.91 -32.48 30.26
C SER A 18 -47.89 -30.98 30.00
N ALA A 19 -48.22 -30.16 31.02
CA ALA A 19 -48.17 -28.70 30.95
C ALA A 19 -46.73 -28.15 30.94
N LEU A 20 -45.76 -28.88 31.51
CA LEU A 20 -44.33 -28.52 31.44
C LEU A 20 -43.68 -28.85 30.08
N LEU A 21 -44.26 -29.76 29.30
CA LEU A 21 -43.85 -30.03 27.90
C LEU A 21 -44.54 -29.09 26.90
N ALA A 22 -45.54 -28.32 27.32
CA ALA A 22 -46.18 -27.25 26.53
C ALA A 22 -45.48 -25.89 26.71
N SER A 23 -44.19 -25.91 27.05
CA SER A 23 -43.34 -24.73 27.10
C SER A 23 -42.85 -24.37 25.69
N CYS A 24 -43.50 -23.37 25.09
CA CYS A 24 -43.02 -22.54 23.98
C CYS A 24 -42.74 -23.24 22.64
N ALA A 25 -43.78 -23.80 22.03
CA ALA A 25 -43.91 -23.67 20.58
C ALA A 25 -44.80 -22.44 20.33
N ASP A 26 -44.21 -21.24 20.40
CA ASP A 26 -44.81 -20.10 19.72
C ASP A 26 -44.74 -20.45 18.23
N ASP A 27 -45.86 -20.88 17.65
CA ASP A 27 -46.07 -20.82 16.21
C ASP A 27 -46.09 -19.32 15.84
N GLU A 28 -44.92 -18.69 15.79
CA GLU A 28 -44.78 -17.31 15.33
C GLU A 28 -45.19 -17.27 13.84
N SER A 29 -46.46 -16.93 13.59
CA SER A 29 -46.91 -16.61 12.24
C SER A 29 -46.04 -15.50 11.63
N PHE A 30 -45.62 -15.69 10.37
CA PHE A 30 -44.87 -14.67 9.63
C PHE A 30 -45.78 -13.51 9.24
N SER A 31 -45.29 -12.28 9.38
CA SER A 31 -46.08 -11.11 9.01
C SER A 31 -46.27 -11.02 7.50
N THR A 32 -47.52 -10.78 7.08
CA THR A 32 -47.90 -10.44 5.70
C THR A 32 -48.21 -8.95 5.55
N SER A 33 -48.00 -8.15 6.60
CA SER A 33 -48.18 -6.70 6.56
C SER A 33 -47.10 -6.05 5.70
N ARG A 34 -47.50 -5.17 4.78
CA ARG A 34 -46.56 -4.40 3.95
C ARG A 34 -45.74 -3.36 4.72
N GLY A 35 -46.13 -3.04 5.96
CA GLY A 35 -45.39 -2.12 6.82
C GLY A 35 -44.30 -2.81 7.65
N ASP A 36 -44.33 -4.14 7.78
CA ASP A 36 -43.31 -4.88 8.51
C ASP A 36 -42.20 -5.27 7.51
N VAL A 37 -41.08 -4.54 7.58
CA VAL A 37 -39.97 -4.63 6.62
C VAL A 37 -38.63 -4.87 7.32
N LEU A 38 -37.66 -5.35 6.57
CA LEU A 38 -36.29 -5.55 7.05
C LEU A 38 -35.54 -4.22 7.13
N SER A 39 -34.53 -4.18 8.01
CA SER A 39 -33.54 -3.10 8.07
C SER A 39 -32.17 -3.65 7.73
N PHE A 40 -31.41 -2.95 6.89
CA PHE A 40 -30.08 -3.38 6.46
C PHE A 40 -29.01 -2.52 7.15
N SER A 41 -27.85 -3.10 7.49
CA SER A 41 -26.73 -2.31 8.01
C SER A 41 -26.10 -1.40 6.95
N VAL A 42 -26.36 -1.65 5.67
CA VAL A 42 -25.90 -0.86 4.53
C VAL A 42 -27.01 -0.78 3.47
N ASP A 43 -27.04 0.31 2.71
CA ASP A 43 -27.84 0.45 1.49
C ASP A 43 -27.09 -0.07 0.26
N THR A 44 -25.77 0.15 0.24
CA THR A 44 -24.83 -0.28 -0.79
C THR A 44 -23.63 -0.98 -0.15
N LEU A 45 -23.38 -2.23 -0.55
CA LEU A 45 -22.17 -2.96 -0.21
C LEU A 45 -21.10 -2.70 -1.28
N LYS A 46 -20.05 -1.95 -0.90
CA LYS A 46 -18.90 -1.65 -1.76
C LYS A 46 -17.78 -2.69 -1.54
N LEU A 47 -17.26 -3.24 -2.63
CA LEU A 47 -16.15 -4.21 -2.65
C LEU A 47 -14.84 -3.61 -3.18
N ASP A 48 -14.80 -2.28 -3.35
CA ASP A 48 -13.69 -1.51 -3.92
C ASP A 48 -13.33 -1.91 -5.36
N THR A 49 -12.16 -1.48 -5.83
CA THR A 49 -11.62 -1.81 -7.16
C THR A 49 -10.83 -3.11 -7.07
N THR A 50 -11.02 -4.01 -8.03
CA THR A 50 -10.23 -5.25 -8.18
C THR A 50 -9.81 -5.43 -9.63
N PHE A 51 -8.74 -6.19 -9.85
CA PHE A 51 -8.39 -6.61 -11.20
C PHE A 51 -9.41 -7.64 -11.73
N SER A 52 -9.70 -7.58 -13.03
CA SER A 52 -10.61 -8.53 -13.65
C SER A 52 -10.07 -9.97 -13.58
N ASN A 53 -10.97 -10.93 -13.43
CA ASN A 53 -10.67 -12.33 -13.13
C ASN A 53 -9.86 -12.56 -11.84
N VAL A 54 -9.83 -11.59 -10.91
CA VAL A 54 -9.29 -11.75 -9.55
C VAL A 54 -10.43 -11.64 -8.53
N PRO A 55 -10.54 -12.57 -7.57
CA PRO A 55 -11.54 -12.48 -6.52
C PRO A 55 -11.29 -11.26 -5.62
N THR A 56 -12.36 -10.55 -5.25
CA THR A 56 -12.30 -9.54 -4.19
C THR A 56 -12.13 -10.20 -2.82
N PRO A 57 -11.66 -9.47 -1.79
CA PRO A 57 -11.95 -9.84 -0.41
C PRO A 57 -13.45 -10.02 -0.19
N THR A 58 -13.83 -10.92 0.73
CA THR A 58 -15.23 -11.09 1.11
C THR A 58 -15.68 -9.94 2.01
N ARG A 59 -16.77 -9.27 1.65
CA ARG A 59 -17.46 -8.29 2.50
C ARG A 59 -18.73 -8.90 3.07
N SER A 60 -19.21 -8.36 4.19
CA SER A 60 -20.45 -8.83 4.81
C SER A 60 -21.29 -7.69 5.35
N PHE A 61 -22.59 -7.90 5.46
CA PHE A 61 -23.52 -6.97 6.09
C PHE A 61 -24.62 -7.73 6.83
N TRP A 62 -25.31 -7.01 7.70
CA TRP A 62 -26.39 -7.55 8.52
C TRP A 62 -27.75 -7.17 7.96
N VAL A 63 -28.69 -8.10 8.07
CA VAL A 63 -30.11 -7.90 7.79
C VAL A 63 -30.86 -8.14 9.10
N TYR A 64 -31.56 -7.10 9.57
CA TYR A 64 -32.25 -7.11 10.85
C TYR A 64 -33.76 -7.18 10.65
N ASN A 65 -34.41 -8.01 11.47
CA ASN A 65 -35.82 -7.87 11.73
C ASN A 65 -36.02 -7.08 13.03
N ARG A 66 -36.23 -5.76 12.90
CA ARG A 66 -36.51 -4.87 14.04
C ARG A 66 -37.99 -4.81 14.41
N THR A 67 -38.82 -5.58 13.74
CA THR A 67 -40.27 -5.58 13.96
C THR A 67 -40.64 -6.45 15.16
N GLY A 68 -41.89 -6.32 15.60
CA GLY A 68 -42.43 -7.12 16.71
C GLY A 68 -42.89 -8.53 16.33
N LYS A 69 -42.66 -8.99 15.09
CA LYS A 69 -43.15 -10.26 14.52
C LYS A 69 -42.04 -10.95 13.71
N ALA A 70 -42.15 -12.26 13.49
CA ALA A 70 -41.29 -12.96 12.55
C ALA A 70 -41.53 -12.50 11.11
N LEU A 71 -40.45 -12.41 10.32
CA LEU A 71 -40.49 -12.11 8.89
C LEU A 71 -39.91 -13.28 8.11
N ARG A 72 -40.47 -13.55 6.94
CA ARG A 72 -39.97 -14.54 5.99
C ARG A 72 -39.76 -13.91 4.62
N CYS A 73 -38.57 -14.11 4.07
CA CYS A 73 -38.31 -13.84 2.67
C CYS A 73 -38.74 -15.07 1.87
N GLN A 74 -39.74 -14.91 1.00
CA GLN A 74 -40.10 -15.94 0.01
C GLN A 74 -38.91 -16.24 -0.90
N SER A 75 -38.15 -15.21 -1.27
CA SER A 75 -36.88 -15.37 -1.96
C SER A 75 -35.86 -14.32 -1.54
N VAL A 76 -34.59 -14.72 -1.55
CA VAL A 76 -33.43 -13.82 -1.58
C VAL A 76 -32.62 -14.20 -2.81
N ARG A 77 -32.42 -13.27 -3.75
CA ARG A 77 -31.87 -13.56 -5.08
C ARG A 77 -30.99 -12.45 -5.63
N LEU A 78 -30.02 -12.80 -6.47
CA LEU A 78 -29.36 -11.82 -7.34
C LEU A 78 -30.32 -11.40 -8.45
N GLU A 79 -30.50 -10.09 -8.64
CA GLU A 79 -31.45 -9.54 -9.62
C GLU A 79 -31.11 -9.97 -11.05
N ASN A 80 -29.84 -10.00 -11.39
CA ASN A 80 -29.37 -10.41 -12.72
C ASN A 80 -28.89 -11.86 -12.77
N GLY A 81 -29.25 -12.73 -11.81
CA GLY A 81 -28.89 -14.16 -11.88
C GLY A 81 -27.39 -14.42 -12.10
N ASN A 82 -26.54 -13.64 -11.41
CA ASN A 82 -25.08 -13.70 -11.47
C ASN A 82 -24.42 -13.49 -12.85
N GLN A 83 -25.00 -12.67 -13.72
CA GLN A 83 -24.31 -12.25 -14.96
C GLN A 83 -23.04 -11.40 -14.71
N LYS A 84 -22.79 -10.98 -13.47
CA LYS A 84 -21.69 -10.07 -13.09
C LYS A 84 -20.56 -10.75 -12.31
N GLY A 85 -20.74 -11.98 -11.84
CA GLY A 85 -19.71 -12.74 -11.11
C GLY A 85 -19.76 -12.59 -9.58
N TYR A 86 -20.86 -12.09 -9.02
CA TYR A 86 -21.11 -12.04 -7.57
C TYR A 86 -21.36 -13.44 -7.00
N ARG A 87 -20.64 -13.77 -5.93
CA ARG A 87 -20.84 -14.96 -5.11
C ARG A 87 -21.41 -14.51 -3.77
N VAL A 88 -22.60 -15.00 -3.45
CA VAL A 88 -23.36 -14.55 -2.27
C VAL A 88 -23.73 -15.74 -1.40
N ASN A 89 -23.53 -15.60 -0.09
CA ASN A 89 -24.05 -16.52 0.92
C ASN A 89 -24.99 -15.76 1.85
N VAL A 90 -26.20 -16.28 2.03
CA VAL A 90 -27.25 -15.71 2.89
C VAL A 90 -27.50 -16.69 4.02
N ASP A 91 -27.04 -16.36 5.23
CA ASP A 91 -27.23 -17.17 6.43
C ASP A 91 -26.87 -18.66 6.27
N GLY A 92 -25.70 -18.93 5.66
CA GLY A 92 -25.23 -20.28 5.36
C GLY A 92 -25.70 -20.83 4.01
N SER A 93 -26.74 -20.25 3.40
CA SER A 93 -27.23 -20.66 2.07
C SER A 93 -26.46 -19.98 0.95
N TYR A 94 -25.65 -20.74 0.21
CA TYR A 94 -24.91 -20.23 -0.95
C TYR A 94 -25.81 -20.09 -2.19
N LEU A 95 -25.81 -18.91 -2.80
CA LEU A 95 -26.55 -18.60 -4.03
C LEU A 95 -25.77 -19.06 -5.26
N GLY A 96 -25.51 -20.35 -5.37
CA GLY A 96 -24.75 -20.94 -6.48
C GLY A 96 -25.60 -21.24 -7.72
N THR A 97 -24.94 -21.74 -8.77
CA THR A 97 -25.58 -22.20 -10.01
C THR A 97 -26.66 -23.26 -9.75
N GLU A 98 -26.40 -24.20 -8.83
CA GLU A 98 -27.36 -25.26 -8.45
C GLU A 98 -28.63 -24.72 -7.79
N ALA A 99 -28.52 -23.58 -7.10
CA ALA A 99 -29.64 -22.88 -6.47
C ALA A 99 -30.28 -21.83 -7.39
N GLY A 100 -29.79 -21.67 -8.63
CA GLY A 100 -30.27 -20.64 -9.56
C GLY A 100 -30.03 -19.21 -9.05
N PHE A 101 -28.95 -18.99 -8.28
CA PHE A 101 -28.59 -17.69 -7.68
C PHE A 101 -29.66 -17.10 -6.75
N GLN A 102 -30.43 -17.98 -6.09
CA GLN A 102 -31.46 -17.61 -5.13
C GLN A 102 -31.57 -18.64 -3.99
N THR A 103 -32.12 -18.22 -2.87
CA THR A 103 -32.59 -19.08 -1.78
C THR A 103 -34.02 -18.70 -1.42
N GLN A 104 -34.77 -19.63 -0.84
CA GLN A 104 -36.19 -19.45 -0.52
C GLN A 104 -36.45 -19.71 0.96
N ASN A 105 -37.56 -19.16 1.46
CA ASN A 105 -38.02 -19.34 2.84
C ASN A 105 -36.95 -18.97 3.87
N VAL A 106 -36.28 -17.83 3.68
CA VAL A 106 -35.32 -17.31 4.66
C VAL A 106 -36.11 -16.66 5.80
N GLU A 107 -36.06 -17.27 6.98
CA GLU A 107 -36.81 -16.85 8.15
C GLU A 107 -35.93 -15.99 9.06
N ILE A 108 -36.46 -14.85 9.49
CA ILE A 108 -35.78 -13.92 10.40
C ILE A 108 -36.74 -13.63 11.54
N ARG A 109 -36.50 -14.27 12.69
CA ARG A 109 -37.39 -14.18 13.86
C ARG A 109 -37.46 -12.76 14.42
N LYS A 110 -38.48 -12.51 15.24
CA LYS A 110 -38.67 -11.21 15.89
C LYS A 110 -37.41 -10.77 16.64
N GLY A 111 -36.91 -9.58 16.30
CA GLY A 111 -35.72 -9.01 16.94
C GLY A 111 -34.39 -9.68 16.53
N ASP A 112 -34.44 -10.66 15.63
CA ASP A 112 -33.27 -11.42 15.18
C ASP A 112 -32.63 -10.78 13.94
N SER A 113 -31.49 -11.33 13.53
CA SER A 113 -30.73 -10.88 12.37
C SER A 113 -30.02 -12.02 11.68
N ILE A 114 -29.86 -11.90 10.36
CA ILE A 114 -29.03 -12.79 9.56
C ILE A 114 -27.84 -12.05 8.98
N ARG A 115 -26.81 -12.80 8.60
CA ARG A 115 -25.61 -12.25 7.97
C ARG A 115 -25.49 -12.69 6.52
N VAL A 116 -25.08 -11.74 5.67
CA VAL A 116 -24.85 -11.98 4.24
C VAL A 116 -23.38 -11.76 3.95
N PHE A 117 -22.76 -12.69 3.24
CA PHE A 117 -21.39 -12.60 2.73
C PHE A 117 -21.43 -12.44 1.20
N VAL A 118 -20.59 -11.54 0.68
CA VAL A 118 -20.52 -11.24 -0.75
C VAL A 118 -19.07 -11.15 -1.17
N GLU A 119 -18.78 -11.76 -2.31
CA GLU A 119 -17.50 -11.72 -3.01
C GLU A 119 -17.78 -11.50 -4.50
N LEU A 120 -16.82 -10.96 -5.26
CA LEU A 120 -16.92 -10.79 -6.71
C LEU A 120 -15.71 -11.39 -7.40
N THR A 121 -15.93 -12.10 -8.50
CA THR A 121 -14.91 -12.38 -9.51
C THR A 121 -15.48 -11.96 -10.87
N SER A 122 -15.21 -10.73 -11.27
CA SER A 122 -15.73 -10.16 -12.52
C SER A 122 -14.99 -10.71 -13.74
N ALA A 123 -15.69 -10.87 -14.86
CA ALA A 123 -15.07 -11.06 -16.17
C ALA A 123 -14.29 -9.82 -16.62
N MET A 124 -13.55 -9.92 -17.74
CA MET A 124 -12.91 -8.76 -18.36
C MET A 124 -13.94 -7.74 -18.86
N GLN A 125 -13.59 -6.46 -18.78
CA GLN A 125 -14.47 -5.36 -19.15
C GLN A 125 -14.17 -4.80 -20.56
N ASN A 126 -13.02 -5.17 -21.12
CA ASN A 126 -12.42 -4.65 -22.35
C ASN A 126 -12.27 -3.12 -22.32
N SER A 127 -11.74 -2.61 -21.21
CA SER A 127 -11.49 -1.18 -21.02
C SER A 127 -10.17 -0.94 -20.28
N GLU A 128 -9.48 0.14 -20.65
CA GLU A 128 -8.26 0.57 -19.95
C GLU A 128 -8.55 1.20 -18.59
N GLU A 129 -9.74 1.75 -18.42
CA GLU A 129 -10.20 2.40 -17.19
C GLU A 129 -11.05 1.44 -16.34
N PRO A 130 -10.99 1.53 -15.01
CA PRO A 130 -11.84 0.75 -14.12
C PRO A 130 -13.34 0.91 -14.43
N GLN A 131 -14.04 -0.19 -14.67
CA GLN A 131 -15.47 -0.19 -14.99
C GLN A 131 -16.33 -0.57 -13.79
N LEU A 132 -17.45 0.11 -13.63
CA LEU A 132 -18.43 -0.18 -12.61
C LEU A 132 -19.12 -1.53 -12.87
N VAL A 133 -18.99 -2.47 -11.94
CA VAL A 133 -19.75 -3.72 -11.89
C VAL A 133 -20.73 -3.64 -10.73
N SER A 134 -22.02 -3.86 -11.02
CA SER A 134 -23.07 -3.79 -10.00
C SER A 134 -24.18 -4.79 -10.23
N ASP A 135 -24.79 -5.26 -9.15
CA ASP A 135 -26.02 -6.05 -9.13
C ASP A 135 -26.84 -5.67 -7.88
N ASN A 136 -28.09 -6.12 -7.79
CA ASN A 136 -28.90 -5.95 -6.59
C ASN A 136 -29.15 -7.32 -5.95
N LEU A 137 -28.96 -7.41 -4.64
CA LEU A 137 -29.48 -8.52 -3.85
C LEU A 137 -30.90 -8.16 -3.41
N VAL A 138 -31.88 -8.89 -3.93
CA VAL A 138 -33.31 -8.62 -3.72
C VAL A 138 -33.86 -9.56 -2.65
N PHE A 139 -34.51 -8.98 -1.64
CA PHE A 139 -35.23 -9.66 -0.58
C PHE A 139 -36.72 -9.48 -0.82
N ALA A 140 -37.40 -10.54 -1.27
CA ALA A 140 -38.85 -10.55 -1.48
C ALA A 140 -39.54 -11.12 -0.23
N LEU A 141 -40.22 -10.27 0.52
CA LEU A 141 -40.96 -10.65 1.72
C LEU A 141 -42.29 -11.34 1.38
N GLU A 142 -42.79 -12.13 2.30
CA GLU A 142 -44.10 -12.80 2.18
C GLU A 142 -45.29 -11.83 2.04
N SER A 143 -45.13 -10.58 2.48
CA SER A 143 -46.08 -9.47 2.24
C SER A 143 -46.12 -8.98 0.78
N GLY A 144 -45.21 -9.47 -0.07
CA GLY A 144 -45.00 -9.01 -1.44
C GLY A 144 -44.19 -7.72 -1.57
N VAL A 145 -43.59 -7.23 -0.48
CA VAL A 145 -42.65 -6.11 -0.51
C VAL A 145 -41.26 -6.62 -0.92
N GLU A 146 -40.66 -5.98 -1.91
CA GLU A 146 -39.26 -6.21 -2.27
C GLU A 146 -38.38 -5.10 -1.71
N GLN A 147 -37.26 -5.50 -1.08
CA GLN A 147 -36.19 -4.59 -0.67
C GLN A 147 -34.89 -5.01 -1.34
N LYS A 148 -34.01 -4.04 -1.59
CA LYS A 148 -32.76 -4.27 -2.33
C LYS A 148 -31.58 -3.73 -1.56
N VAL A 149 -30.48 -4.46 -1.62
CA VAL A 149 -29.15 -3.97 -1.27
C VAL A 149 -28.32 -3.93 -2.54
N ASN A 150 -27.75 -2.76 -2.85
CA ASN A 150 -26.90 -2.63 -4.03
C ASN A 150 -25.52 -3.24 -3.77
N LEU A 151 -25.07 -4.11 -4.66
CA LEU A 151 -23.72 -4.67 -4.65
C LEU A 151 -22.91 -3.89 -5.68
N ARG A 152 -21.75 -3.35 -5.28
CA ARG A 152 -20.97 -2.44 -6.12
C ARG A 152 -19.48 -2.71 -6.03
N ALA A 153 -18.81 -2.81 -7.17
CA ALA A 153 -17.36 -2.91 -7.28
C ALA A 153 -16.89 -2.19 -8.55
N PHE A 154 -15.59 -1.92 -8.65
CA PHE A 154 -14.95 -1.56 -9.91
C PHE A 154 -14.04 -2.71 -10.37
N SER A 155 -14.09 -3.03 -11.66
CA SER A 155 -13.27 -4.06 -12.30
C SER A 155 -12.29 -3.40 -13.25
N TRP A 156 -11.00 -3.62 -13.04
CA TRP A 156 -9.93 -3.05 -13.85
C TRP A 156 -9.22 -4.16 -14.62
N ASP A 157 -9.21 -4.07 -15.95
CA ASP A 157 -8.49 -5.07 -16.75
C ASP A 157 -6.98 -4.91 -16.60
N ALA A 158 -6.27 -6.02 -16.53
CA ALA A 158 -4.83 -6.05 -16.34
C ALA A 158 -4.16 -7.14 -17.15
N MET A 159 -2.93 -6.86 -17.59
CA MET A 159 -2.02 -7.88 -18.11
C MET A 159 -1.47 -8.69 -16.94
N LYS A 160 -1.73 -10.00 -16.93
CA LYS A 160 -1.24 -10.90 -15.87
C LYS A 160 0.05 -11.58 -16.30
N LEU A 161 1.09 -11.42 -15.49
CA LEU A 161 2.38 -12.10 -15.62
C LEU A 161 2.53 -13.10 -14.48
N ASN A 162 2.41 -14.39 -14.79
CA ASN A 162 2.65 -15.44 -13.80
C ASN A 162 4.12 -15.43 -13.34
N SER A 163 5.05 -15.39 -14.29
CA SER A 163 6.47 -15.10 -14.09
C SER A 163 7.02 -14.57 -15.41
N LEU A 164 8.04 -13.72 -15.37
CA LEU A 164 8.74 -13.25 -16.56
C LEU A 164 10.24 -13.50 -16.43
N GLU A 165 10.80 -14.21 -17.41
CA GLU A 165 12.24 -14.40 -17.56
C GLU A 165 12.71 -13.66 -18.81
N VAL A 166 13.59 -12.68 -18.64
CA VAL A 166 14.11 -11.80 -19.70
C VAL A 166 15.50 -12.31 -20.08
N LYS A 167 15.56 -13.10 -21.15
CA LYS A 167 16.80 -13.75 -21.65
C LYS A 167 17.54 -12.95 -22.72
N GLU A 168 16.82 -12.01 -23.32
CA GLU A 168 17.28 -11.07 -24.34
C GLU A 168 16.62 -9.72 -24.07
N ASP A 169 17.16 -8.67 -24.68
CA ASP A 169 16.65 -7.32 -24.48
C ASP A 169 15.13 -7.24 -24.73
N LYS A 170 14.41 -6.67 -23.77
CA LYS A 170 12.95 -6.63 -23.78
C LYS A 170 12.46 -5.26 -23.35
N LEU A 171 11.56 -4.70 -24.15
CA LEU A 171 10.71 -3.57 -23.77
C LEU A 171 9.42 -4.10 -23.14
N LEU A 172 9.11 -3.62 -21.95
CA LEU A 172 7.82 -3.77 -21.28
C LEU A 172 7.09 -2.43 -21.32
N GLU A 173 6.06 -2.36 -22.15
CA GLU A 173 5.19 -1.20 -22.32
C GLU A 173 3.73 -1.66 -22.21
N SER A 174 2.92 -0.95 -21.43
CA SER A 174 1.49 -1.24 -21.33
C SER A 174 0.68 -0.02 -20.93
N THR A 175 -0.49 0.13 -21.57
CA THR A 175 -1.55 1.05 -21.13
C THR A 175 -2.44 0.44 -20.04
N LEU A 176 -2.40 -0.88 -19.87
CA LEU A 176 -3.07 -1.59 -18.79
C LEU A 176 -2.11 -1.79 -17.60
N PRO A 177 -2.63 -1.90 -16.37
CA PRO A 177 -1.87 -2.46 -15.25
C PRO A 177 -1.21 -3.79 -15.61
N VAL A 178 0.04 -3.96 -15.20
CA VAL A 178 0.77 -5.21 -15.30
C VAL A 178 0.83 -5.85 -13.92
N VAL A 179 0.11 -6.95 -13.70
CA VAL A 179 0.07 -7.67 -12.43
C VAL A 179 1.05 -8.85 -12.47
N VAL A 180 2.05 -8.84 -11.59
CA VAL A 180 3.15 -9.80 -11.53
C VAL A 180 2.98 -10.73 -10.32
N TYR A 181 2.73 -12.02 -10.56
CA TYR A 181 2.46 -12.99 -9.48
C TYR A 181 3.70 -13.70 -8.94
N GLY A 182 4.62 -14.10 -9.82
CA GLY A 182 5.78 -14.95 -9.50
C GLY A 182 7.13 -14.28 -9.79
N GLY A 183 7.12 -12.96 -9.98
CA GLY A 183 8.31 -12.13 -10.14
C GLY A 183 8.84 -12.03 -11.57
N ILE A 184 9.87 -11.19 -11.72
CA ILE A 184 10.60 -10.95 -12.96
C ILE A 184 12.08 -11.21 -12.71
N ARG A 185 12.69 -12.00 -13.59
CA ARG A 185 14.12 -12.26 -13.61
C ARG A 185 14.71 -11.70 -14.91
N VAL A 186 15.74 -10.89 -14.80
CA VAL A 186 16.52 -10.40 -15.95
C VAL A 186 17.87 -11.10 -15.95
N ASP A 187 18.17 -11.86 -17.00
CA ASP A 187 19.43 -12.60 -17.11
C ASP A 187 20.62 -11.67 -17.40
N GLU A 188 21.83 -12.18 -17.15
CA GLU A 188 23.09 -11.42 -17.13
C GLU A 188 23.40 -10.67 -18.43
N ALA A 189 23.00 -11.23 -19.58
CA ALA A 189 23.23 -10.65 -20.90
C ALA A 189 22.02 -9.88 -21.46
N ALA A 190 20.99 -9.66 -20.65
CA ALA A 190 19.73 -9.08 -21.09
C ALA A 190 19.45 -7.73 -20.41
N THR A 191 18.74 -6.86 -21.14
CA THR A 191 18.22 -5.60 -20.64
C THR A 191 16.70 -5.63 -20.58
N LEU A 192 16.12 -5.39 -19.40
CA LEU A 192 14.70 -5.06 -19.29
C LEU A 192 14.53 -3.55 -19.29
N THR A 193 13.80 -3.03 -20.27
CA THR A 193 13.37 -1.62 -20.32
C THR A 193 11.89 -1.53 -20.00
N ILE A 194 11.51 -0.68 -19.04
CA ILE A 194 10.13 -0.38 -18.66
C ILE A 194 9.79 1.01 -19.18
N ALA A 195 8.79 1.09 -20.05
CA ALA A 195 8.39 2.31 -20.76
C ALA A 195 7.66 3.31 -19.86
N PRO A 196 7.68 4.62 -20.19
CA PRO A 196 7.01 5.65 -19.41
C PRO A 196 5.50 5.41 -19.23
N GLY A 197 4.99 5.66 -18.03
CA GLY A 197 3.58 5.49 -17.67
C GLY A 197 3.15 4.04 -17.39
N THR A 198 4.06 3.07 -17.49
CA THR A 198 3.76 1.67 -17.17
C THR A 198 3.52 1.52 -15.67
N GLN A 199 2.43 0.87 -15.28
CA GLN A 199 2.10 0.58 -13.88
C GLN A 199 2.25 -0.92 -13.58
N LEU A 200 3.14 -1.27 -12.67
CA LEU A 200 3.41 -2.64 -12.24
C LEU A 200 2.89 -2.88 -10.81
N TYR A 201 2.12 -3.96 -10.67
CA TYR A 201 1.51 -4.40 -9.43
C TYR A 201 2.03 -5.79 -9.08
N PHE A 202 2.75 -5.92 -7.98
CA PHE A 202 3.40 -7.16 -7.57
C PHE A 202 2.60 -7.87 -6.49
N HIS A 203 2.47 -9.19 -6.62
CA HIS A 203 1.96 -10.01 -5.55
C HIS A 203 2.98 -10.11 -4.39
N GLU A 204 2.53 -10.49 -3.19
CA GLU A 204 3.34 -10.42 -1.95
C GLU A 204 4.74 -11.04 -2.01
N ASN A 205 4.88 -12.14 -2.76
CA ASN A 205 6.14 -12.88 -2.90
C ASN A 205 6.87 -12.58 -4.22
N ALA A 206 6.32 -11.68 -5.04
CA ALA A 206 6.92 -11.27 -6.30
C ALA A 206 7.87 -10.09 -6.10
N GLY A 207 8.91 -10.05 -6.93
CA GLY A 207 9.86 -8.95 -7.01
C GLY A 207 10.64 -8.99 -8.32
N LEU A 208 11.62 -8.10 -8.44
CA LEU A 208 12.53 -8.04 -9.58
C LEU A 208 13.93 -8.53 -9.17
N GLN A 209 14.45 -9.53 -9.86
CA GLN A 209 15.85 -9.96 -9.72
C GLN A 209 16.59 -9.66 -11.02
N VAL A 210 17.60 -8.80 -10.95
CA VAL A 210 18.32 -8.30 -12.12
C VAL A 210 19.76 -8.77 -12.09
N PHE A 211 20.16 -9.58 -13.07
CA PHE A 211 21.54 -10.01 -13.28
C PHE A 211 22.22 -9.22 -14.40
N GLY A 212 21.46 -8.75 -15.40
CA GLY A 212 21.93 -7.88 -16.47
C GLY A 212 21.61 -6.42 -16.18
N SER A 213 20.82 -5.79 -17.05
CA SER A 213 20.49 -4.36 -16.96
C SER A 213 18.99 -4.12 -16.76
N LEU A 214 18.64 -3.15 -15.93
CA LEU A 214 17.28 -2.65 -15.75
C LEU A 214 17.22 -1.17 -16.10
N LYS A 215 16.31 -0.80 -16.99
CA LYS A 215 16.06 0.58 -17.40
C LYS A 215 14.60 0.93 -17.09
N ILE A 216 14.35 1.63 -16.00
CA ILE A 216 13.05 2.21 -15.70
C ILE A 216 13.05 3.63 -16.25
N GLU A 217 12.37 3.81 -17.37
CA GLU A 217 12.43 5.01 -18.20
C GLU A 217 11.13 5.81 -18.08
N GLY A 218 10.79 6.25 -16.86
CA GLY A 218 9.68 7.18 -16.67
C GLY A 218 9.99 8.57 -17.22
N GLU A 219 8.94 9.36 -17.40
CA GLU A 219 9.01 10.76 -17.79
C GLU A 219 8.17 11.61 -16.84
N LYS A 220 8.42 12.93 -16.84
CA LYS A 220 7.54 13.90 -16.19
C LYS A 220 6.09 13.68 -16.65
N ASP A 221 5.16 13.64 -15.69
CA ASP A 221 3.72 13.37 -15.89
C ASP A 221 3.39 11.95 -16.40
N ARG A 222 4.39 11.09 -16.62
CA ARG A 222 4.26 9.69 -17.06
C ARG A 222 5.24 8.80 -16.30
N GLU A 223 5.13 8.82 -14.99
CA GLU A 223 5.99 8.03 -14.11
C GLU A 223 5.74 6.54 -14.27
N VAL A 224 6.78 5.73 -14.05
CA VAL A 224 6.62 4.28 -13.87
C VAL A 224 6.24 4.02 -12.42
N VAL A 225 5.12 3.36 -12.17
CA VAL A 225 4.65 3.03 -10.81
C VAL A 225 4.92 1.56 -10.52
N MET A 226 5.50 1.26 -9.35
CA MET A 226 5.78 -0.11 -8.89
C MET A 226 5.35 -0.29 -7.43
N ARG A 227 4.34 -1.14 -7.20
CA ARG A 227 3.71 -1.32 -5.89
C ARG A 227 3.09 -2.71 -5.71
N GLY A 228 2.53 -2.99 -4.54
CA GLY A 228 1.74 -4.20 -4.29
C GLY A 228 0.41 -4.24 -5.05
N ASP A 229 -0.09 -5.44 -5.35
CA ASP A 229 -1.31 -5.71 -6.12
C ASP A 229 -2.63 -5.59 -5.33
N ARG A 230 -2.55 -5.40 -4.01
CA ARG A 230 -3.70 -5.10 -3.16
C ARG A 230 -4.20 -3.67 -3.40
N LEU A 231 -5.38 -3.55 -3.99
CA LEU A 231 -6.08 -2.28 -4.26
C LEU A 231 -7.11 -1.90 -3.18
N ASP A 232 -7.40 -2.82 -2.27
CA ASP A 232 -8.38 -2.65 -1.21
C ASP A 232 -7.75 -2.03 0.05
N HIS A 233 -8.45 -2.16 1.18
CA HIS A 233 -8.14 -1.48 2.42
C HIS A 233 -7.80 -2.44 3.55
N MET A 234 -6.73 -2.14 4.29
CA MET A 234 -6.40 -2.83 5.53
C MET A 234 -7.36 -2.39 6.66
N PHE A 235 -7.68 -1.09 6.70
CA PHE A 235 -8.71 -0.50 7.55
C PHE A 235 -9.49 0.53 6.73
N ASP A 236 -10.69 0.91 7.17
CA ASP A 236 -11.56 1.84 6.42
C ASP A 236 -10.90 3.17 6.02
N TYR A 237 -9.87 3.62 6.76
CA TYR A 237 -9.10 4.84 6.48
C TYR A 237 -7.75 4.59 5.78
N LEU A 238 -7.28 3.32 5.74
CA LEU A 238 -5.93 2.95 5.33
C LEU A 238 -5.94 1.92 4.19
N PRO A 239 -5.72 2.34 2.93
CA PRO A 239 -5.55 1.44 1.79
C PRO A 239 -4.20 0.72 1.85
N TYR A 240 -4.16 -0.51 1.31
CA TYR A 240 -2.93 -1.29 1.21
C TYR A 240 -1.84 -0.59 0.36
N ASP A 241 -2.26 0.27 -0.56
CA ASP A 241 -1.41 1.22 -1.28
C ASP A 241 -0.39 1.94 -0.40
N ARG A 242 -0.78 2.33 0.81
CA ARG A 242 0.07 3.09 1.76
C ARG A 242 0.65 2.22 2.87
N THR A 243 0.51 0.90 2.75
CA THR A 243 1.05 -0.04 3.73
C THR A 243 2.34 -0.67 3.19
N PRO A 244 3.41 -0.76 3.99
CA PRO A 244 4.68 -1.34 3.58
C PRO A 244 4.60 -2.87 3.44
N GLY A 245 5.60 -3.48 2.80
CA GLY A 245 5.78 -4.94 2.80
C GLY A 245 4.82 -5.72 1.90
N GLN A 246 4.24 -5.08 0.88
CA GLN A 246 3.27 -5.69 -0.03
C GLN A 246 3.89 -6.46 -1.20
N TRP A 247 5.21 -6.35 -1.40
CA TRP A 247 5.97 -7.08 -2.43
C TRP A 247 7.47 -7.05 -2.11
N GLN A 248 8.28 -7.85 -2.81
CA GLN A 248 9.69 -8.07 -2.43
C GLN A 248 10.65 -6.96 -2.89
N GLY A 249 10.23 -6.04 -3.77
CA GLY A 249 11.06 -4.97 -4.30
C GLY A 249 12.00 -5.36 -5.44
N ILE A 250 13.02 -4.53 -5.68
CA ILE A 250 14.02 -4.69 -6.75
C ILE A 250 15.35 -5.09 -6.13
N ARG A 251 15.95 -6.19 -6.61
CA ARG A 251 17.30 -6.61 -6.25
C ARG A 251 18.21 -6.65 -7.48
N LEU A 252 19.25 -5.81 -7.46
CA LEU A 252 20.34 -5.83 -8.42
C LEU A 252 21.43 -6.77 -7.92
N MET A 253 21.55 -7.92 -8.58
CA MET A 253 22.51 -8.96 -8.24
C MET A 253 23.95 -8.52 -8.56
N SER A 254 24.96 -9.25 -8.10
CA SER A 254 26.37 -8.87 -8.31
C SER A 254 26.77 -8.57 -9.76
N SER A 255 26.26 -9.33 -10.73
CA SER A 255 26.56 -9.15 -12.16
C SER A 255 25.83 -7.97 -12.82
N ALA A 256 24.84 -7.39 -12.14
CA ALA A 256 24.07 -6.28 -12.69
C ALA A 256 24.95 -5.07 -12.94
N HIS A 257 24.68 -4.37 -14.03
CA HIS A 257 25.45 -3.21 -14.47
C HIS A 257 24.55 -2.26 -15.25
N ASP A 258 24.99 -1.01 -15.40
CA ASP A 258 24.31 -0.02 -16.22
C ASP A 258 22.78 0.05 -15.98
N CYS A 259 22.35 0.01 -14.73
CA CYS A 259 20.93 0.14 -14.39
C CYS A 259 20.55 1.62 -14.25
N ARG A 260 19.29 1.94 -14.58
CA ARG A 260 18.73 3.30 -14.47
C ARG A 260 17.32 3.25 -13.90
N ILE A 261 17.01 4.16 -12.98
CA ILE A 261 15.67 4.43 -12.47
C ILE A 261 15.41 5.93 -12.63
N SER A 262 14.52 6.28 -13.55
CA SER A 262 14.17 7.66 -13.89
C SER A 262 12.66 7.86 -13.77
N PHE A 263 12.22 8.92 -13.09
CA PHE A 263 10.79 9.27 -12.91
C PHE A 263 9.93 8.05 -12.55
N ALA A 264 10.27 7.43 -11.43
CA ALA A 264 9.57 6.25 -10.92
C ALA A 264 8.99 6.51 -9.53
N ASP A 265 7.83 5.92 -9.26
CA ASP A 265 7.24 5.80 -7.94
C ASP A 265 7.31 4.34 -7.51
N ILE A 266 8.18 4.03 -6.54
CA ILE A 266 8.43 2.70 -6.02
C ILE A 266 8.06 2.70 -4.54
N HIS A 267 6.96 2.02 -4.19
CA HIS A 267 6.50 2.04 -2.81
C HIS A 267 5.88 0.74 -2.34
N SER A 268 5.67 0.68 -1.02
CA SER A 268 5.00 -0.42 -0.35
C SER A 268 5.74 -1.75 -0.51
N ALA A 269 7.04 -1.71 -0.76
CA ALA A 269 7.92 -2.88 -0.84
C ALA A 269 8.32 -3.38 0.56
N TYR A 270 8.88 -4.58 0.62
CA TYR A 270 9.68 -5.02 1.75
C TYR A 270 10.98 -4.23 1.76
N ASP A 271 11.98 -4.60 0.94
CA ASP A 271 13.14 -3.74 0.64
C ASP A 271 12.95 -3.15 -0.76
N ALA A 272 12.90 -1.83 -0.93
CA ALA A 272 12.53 -1.26 -2.24
C ALA A 272 13.62 -1.44 -3.31
N VAL A 273 14.86 -1.05 -3.02
CA VAL A 273 16.00 -1.23 -3.94
C VAL A 273 17.22 -1.76 -3.18
N MET A 274 17.58 -3.01 -3.45
CA MET A 274 18.74 -3.71 -2.88
C MET A 274 19.81 -3.88 -3.94
N ILE A 275 21.03 -3.44 -3.66
CA ILE A 275 22.16 -3.50 -4.59
C ILE A 275 23.24 -4.35 -3.95
N GLU A 276 23.53 -5.51 -4.54
CA GLU A 276 24.63 -6.38 -4.10
C GLU A 276 25.98 -5.87 -4.60
N ALA A 277 27.06 -6.24 -3.92
CA ALA A 277 28.44 -5.96 -4.32
C ALA A 277 28.71 -6.24 -5.80
N GLY A 278 29.42 -5.33 -6.47
CA GLY A 278 29.77 -5.42 -7.89
C GLY A 278 31.10 -4.75 -8.22
N ASP A 279 31.38 -4.62 -9.51
CA ASP A 279 32.57 -3.88 -9.98
C ASP A 279 32.40 -2.38 -9.71
N ALA A 280 32.98 -1.90 -8.60
CA ALA A 280 32.90 -0.50 -8.16
C ALA A 280 33.60 0.49 -9.12
N THR A 281 34.30 0.02 -10.17
CA THR A 281 34.86 0.90 -11.21
C THR A 281 33.83 1.31 -12.27
N LYS A 282 32.70 0.60 -12.34
CA LYS A 282 31.62 0.86 -13.31
C LYS A 282 30.37 1.31 -12.59
N GLN A 283 29.68 2.29 -13.18
CA GLN A 283 28.38 2.72 -12.69
C GLN A 283 27.39 1.55 -12.73
N LYS A 284 26.91 1.13 -11.56
CA LYS A 284 25.94 0.04 -11.44
C LYS A 284 24.51 0.54 -11.50
N LEU A 285 24.21 1.65 -10.83
CA LEU A 285 22.88 2.24 -10.79
C LEU A 285 22.93 3.76 -10.80
N LEU A 286 22.11 4.38 -11.65
CA LEU A 286 21.72 5.78 -11.59
C LEU A 286 20.23 5.86 -11.21
N ILE A 287 19.92 6.54 -10.10
CA ILE A 287 18.56 6.92 -9.71
C ILE A 287 18.43 8.41 -9.92
N GLU A 288 17.43 8.84 -10.68
CA GLU A 288 17.14 10.25 -10.92
C GLU A 288 15.64 10.52 -10.91
N ASN A 289 15.24 11.62 -10.27
CA ASN A 289 13.84 12.09 -10.30
C ASN A 289 12.82 11.04 -9.80
N ALA A 290 13.23 10.13 -8.92
CA ALA A 290 12.39 9.04 -8.43
C ALA A 290 11.88 9.30 -7.00
N THR A 291 10.75 8.67 -6.68
CA THR A 291 10.21 8.57 -5.31
C THR A 291 10.26 7.12 -4.88
N ILE A 292 11.00 6.85 -3.81
CA ILE A 292 11.10 5.53 -3.19
C ILE A 292 10.61 5.65 -1.76
N HIS A 293 9.50 5.01 -1.41
CA HIS A 293 8.91 5.24 -0.10
C HIS A 293 8.10 4.11 0.52
N ASN A 294 7.75 4.26 1.80
CA ASN A 294 6.84 3.38 2.53
C ASN A 294 7.30 1.91 2.47
N SER A 295 8.55 1.61 2.82
CA SER A 295 9.10 0.25 2.76
C SER A 295 9.26 -0.39 4.15
N GLN A 296 9.02 -1.70 4.27
CA GLN A 296 9.14 -2.42 5.55
C GLN A 296 10.61 -2.73 5.92
N GLY A 297 11.52 -2.55 4.98
CA GLY A 297 12.95 -2.75 5.08
C GLY A 297 13.67 -1.47 4.71
N TYR A 298 14.67 -1.57 3.84
CA TYR A 298 15.42 -0.42 3.32
C TYR A 298 14.69 0.26 2.15
N GLY A 299 14.91 1.57 1.99
CA GLY A 299 14.54 2.28 0.76
C GLY A 299 15.53 1.96 -0.35
N VAL A 300 16.78 2.38 -0.17
CA VAL A 300 17.91 2.03 -1.02
C VAL A 300 19.04 1.51 -0.14
N ARG A 301 19.47 0.27 -0.38
CA ARG A 301 20.65 -0.30 0.28
C ARG A 301 21.73 -0.59 -0.76
N VAL A 302 22.89 0.02 -0.56
CA VAL A 302 24.09 -0.17 -1.38
C VAL A 302 25.08 -1.04 -0.64
N ASP A 303 25.49 -2.14 -1.27
CA ASP A 303 26.67 -2.92 -0.89
C ASP A 303 27.73 -2.77 -1.99
N SER A 304 28.89 -2.17 -1.66
CA SER A 304 30.13 -2.20 -2.44
C SER A 304 29.96 -1.98 -3.95
N ALA A 305 29.22 -0.94 -4.33
CA ALA A 305 28.89 -0.62 -5.73
C ALA A 305 29.02 0.88 -6.02
N LYS A 306 29.17 1.24 -7.31
CA LYS A 306 29.13 2.62 -7.75
C LYS A 306 27.71 3.06 -8.09
N VAL A 307 27.17 4.01 -7.33
CA VAL A 307 25.76 4.43 -7.38
C VAL A 307 25.66 5.95 -7.36
N GLN A 308 24.77 6.49 -8.19
CA GLN A 308 24.40 7.91 -8.17
C GLN A 308 22.91 8.06 -7.89
N ILE A 309 22.55 8.96 -6.99
CA ILE A 309 21.17 9.28 -6.63
C ILE A 309 20.98 10.78 -6.74
N LEU A 310 20.17 11.22 -7.70
CA LEU A 310 19.97 12.62 -8.05
C LEU A 310 18.49 12.98 -7.93
N ASN A 311 18.17 14.18 -7.43
CA ASN A 311 16.80 14.72 -7.45
C ASN A 311 15.70 13.76 -6.95
N SER A 312 16.02 12.88 -6.00
CA SER A 312 15.12 11.80 -5.61
C SER A 312 14.65 11.94 -4.18
N GLN A 313 13.43 11.45 -3.93
CA GLN A 313 12.86 11.31 -2.59
C GLN A 313 13.05 9.87 -2.13
N ILE A 314 13.66 9.66 -0.96
CA ILE A 314 13.75 8.34 -0.33
C ILE A 314 13.25 8.45 1.11
N THR A 315 12.07 7.91 1.40
CA THR A 315 11.35 8.27 2.63
C THR A 315 10.57 7.15 3.28
N ASN A 316 10.35 7.25 4.60
CA ASN A 316 9.42 6.40 5.35
C ASN A 316 9.72 4.91 5.19
N CYS A 317 10.90 4.48 5.63
CA CYS A 317 11.30 3.08 5.64
C CYS A 317 11.43 2.61 7.09
N LEU A 318 11.11 1.35 7.41
CA LEU A 318 11.36 0.83 8.75
C LEU A 318 12.86 0.79 9.06
N LYS A 319 13.68 0.33 8.11
CA LYS A 319 15.14 0.50 8.23
C LYS A 319 15.53 1.86 7.67
N HIS A 320 16.81 2.06 7.35
CA HIS A 320 17.24 3.30 6.75
C HIS A 320 16.59 3.51 5.36
N PRO A 321 16.01 4.69 5.10
CA PRO A 321 15.71 5.15 3.75
C PRO A 321 16.93 4.99 2.83
N LEU A 322 18.11 5.44 3.25
CA LEU A 322 19.37 5.16 2.55
C LEU A 322 20.38 4.47 3.47
N TYR A 323 20.87 3.30 3.05
CA TYR A 323 21.99 2.63 3.71
C TYR A 323 23.14 2.37 2.74
N VAL A 324 24.37 2.72 3.15
CA VAL A 324 25.58 2.55 2.33
C VAL A 324 26.66 1.80 3.10
N GLU A 325 27.09 0.67 2.56
CA GLU A 325 28.23 -0.12 3.07
C GLU A 325 29.10 -0.48 1.86
N GLY A 326 30.30 0.08 1.73
CA GLY A 326 31.10 -0.10 0.51
C GLY A 326 30.80 0.89 -0.62
N GLY A 327 31.72 0.96 -1.58
CA GLY A 327 31.47 1.52 -2.90
C GLY A 327 31.84 2.99 -3.11
N ASP A 328 31.33 3.55 -4.22
CA ASP A 328 31.49 4.94 -4.64
C ASP A 328 30.08 5.51 -4.84
N VAL A 329 29.57 6.20 -3.82
CA VAL A 329 28.18 6.65 -3.77
C VAL A 329 28.09 8.17 -3.76
N GLU A 330 27.30 8.70 -4.67
CA GLU A 330 26.99 10.12 -4.76
C GLU A 330 25.49 10.34 -4.63
N VAL A 331 25.11 11.26 -3.73
CA VAL A 331 23.75 11.72 -3.51
C VAL A 331 23.73 13.23 -3.70
N ASN A 332 22.88 13.73 -4.59
CA ASN A 332 22.84 15.17 -4.86
C ASN A 332 21.39 15.66 -5.08
N GLY A 333 21.01 16.72 -4.36
CA GLY A 333 19.67 17.31 -4.48
C GLY A 333 18.58 16.34 -4.06
N CYS A 334 18.78 15.51 -3.05
CA CYS A 334 17.82 14.50 -2.61
C CYS A 334 17.14 14.88 -1.29
N THR A 335 15.89 14.45 -1.12
CA THR A 335 15.21 14.49 0.19
C THR A 335 15.19 13.09 0.76
N ILE A 336 15.94 12.87 1.84
CA ILE A 336 16.02 11.57 2.52
C ILE A 336 15.39 11.75 3.89
N ALA A 337 14.23 11.14 4.15
CA ALA A 337 13.51 11.44 5.38
C ALA A 337 12.87 10.24 6.08
N GLN A 338 12.99 10.22 7.41
CA GLN A 338 12.49 9.14 8.24
C GLN A 338 11.27 9.57 9.07
N PHE A 339 10.08 9.28 8.55
CA PHE A 339 8.83 9.45 9.29
C PHE A 339 7.97 8.19 9.30
N TYR A 340 8.60 7.01 9.24
CA TYR A 340 7.91 5.73 9.21
C TYR A 340 6.99 5.55 10.43
N PRO A 341 5.66 5.42 10.25
CA PRO A 341 4.71 5.52 11.35
C PRO A 341 4.27 4.16 11.93
N PHE A 342 4.58 3.05 11.26
CA PHE A 342 4.04 1.73 11.62
C PHE A 342 4.78 1.03 12.77
N ASP A 343 6.06 1.34 12.97
CA ASP A 343 6.88 0.74 14.02
C ASP A 343 7.83 1.82 14.56
N GLY A 344 7.91 1.90 15.90
CA GLY A 344 8.77 2.84 16.60
C GLY A 344 10.26 2.48 16.56
N ARG A 345 10.60 1.25 16.18
CA ARG A 345 11.98 0.77 16.00
C ARG A 345 12.55 1.15 14.63
N ARG A 346 12.09 2.26 14.06
CA ARG A 346 12.61 2.76 12.80
C ARG A 346 14.06 3.19 12.97
N GLU A 347 14.89 2.95 11.96
CA GLU A 347 16.28 3.41 11.93
C GLU A 347 16.36 4.86 11.43
N SER A 348 17.51 5.53 11.54
CA SER A 348 17.75 6.90 11.03
C SER A 348 17.60 7.03 9.51
N ALA A 349 17.47 8.24 8.99
CA ALA A 349 17.29 8.53 7.56
C ALA A 349 18.46 8.01 6.69
N ILE A 350 19.70 8.22 7.15
CA ILE A 350 20.92 7.71 6.52
C ILE A 350 21.70 6.88 7.53
N GLY A 351 22.06 5.66 7.15
CA GLY A 351 23.03 4.82 7.84
C GLY A 351 24.20 4.46 6.92
N PHE A 352 25.43 4.44 7.42
CA PHE A 352 26.57 3.99 6.61
C PHE A 352 27.68 3.32 7.43
N ALA A 353 28.48 2.48 6.77
CA ALA A 353 29.54 1.70 7.40
C ALA A 353 30.77 1.54 6.48
N SER A 354 31.92 1.24 7.10
CA SER A 354 33.16 0.93 6.38
C SER A 354 33.12 -0.47 5.74
N PRO A 355 33.90 -0.73 4.67
CA PRO A 355 34.77 0.20 3.95
C PRO A 355 33.96 1.21 3.13
N LEU A 356 34.39 2.45 3.04
CA LEU A 356 33.71 3.52 2.31
C LEU A 356 34.73 4.35 1.53
N PRO A 357 35.12 3.92 0.32
CA PRO A 357 36.05 4.63 -0.54
C PRO A 357 35.63 6.07 -0.84
N ARG A 358 34.33 6.30 -1.12
CA ARG A 358 33.72 7.62 -1.33
C ARG A 358 32.21 7.56 -1.05
N PHE A 359 31.74 8.43 -0.16
CA PHE A 359 30.31 8.73 0.02
C PHE A 359 30.09 10.23 0.12
N GLU A 360 29.46 10.82 -0.88
CA GLU A 360 29.26 12.27 -0.92
C GLU A 360 27.78 12.59 -1.02
N VAL A 361 27.29 13.38 -0.06
CA VAL A 361 25.92 13.88 -0.02
C VAL A 361 25.97 15.40 -0.18
N ARG A 362 25.40 15.90 -1.29
CA ARG A 362 25.37 17.33 -1.61
C ARG A 362 23.95 17.87 -1.74
N ASN A 363 23.77 19.14 -1.41
CA ASN A 363 22.54 19.89 -1.71
C ASN A 363 21.25 19.20 -1.23
N SER A 364 21.34 18.36 -0.20
CA SER A 364 20.27 17.43 0.17
C SER A 364 19.63 17.82 1.50
N LEU A 365 18.37 17.42 1.66
CA LEU A 365 17.62 17.58 2.90
C LEU A 365 17.53 16.20 3.58
N VAL A 366 18.06 16.09 4.80
CA VAL A 366 18.03 14.87 5.61
C VAL A 366 17.36 15.16 6.94
N THR A 367 16.22 14.54 7.20
CA THR A 367 15.36 14.87 8.34
C THR A 367 14.51 13.69 8.80
N GLY A 368 13.87 13.76 9.96
CA GLY A 368 12.95 12.73 10.43
C GLY A 368 12.48 12.93 11.86
N TYR A 369 12.05 11.85 12.50
CA TYR A 369 11.56 11.84 13.88
C TYR A 369 12.68 11.78 14.93
N HIS A 370 13.85 11.25 14.61
CA HIS A 370 14.98 11.17 15.55
C HIS A 370 15.70 12.51 15.66
N ASP A 371 16.42 12.70 16.75
CA ASP A 371 17.32 13.85 16.91
C ASP A 371 18.59 13.69 16.06
N ASP A 372 18.93 12.43 15.71
CA ASP A 372 20.05 12.10 14.84
C ASP A 372 19.63 11.18 13.67
N GLU A 373 19.56 11.77 12.48
CA GLU A 373 19.13 11.11 11.24
C GLU A 373 20.28 10.72 10.33
N VAL A 374 21.53 10.99 10.74
CA VAL A 374 22.75 10.61 9.99
C VAL A 374 23.67 9.84 10.92
N VAL A 375 23.63 8.51 10.83
CA VAL A 375 24.39 7.63 11.73
C VAL A 375 25.38 6.77 10.97
N TRP A 376 26.47 6.40 11.64
CA TRP A 376 27.44 5.48 11.06
C TRP A 376 28.08 4.55 12.08
N GLU A 377 28.56 3.42 11.59
CA GLU A 377 29.38 2.50 12.37
C GLU A 377 30.84 2.96 12.36
N ALA A 378 31.51 2.81 13.51
CA ALA A 378 32.93 3.13 13.60
C ALA A 378 33.73 2.23 12.64
N PRO A 379 34.67 2.79 11.85
CA PRO A 379 35.43 2.00 10.90
C PRO A 379 36.30 0.97 11.62
N LYS A 380 36.47 -0.20 11.01
CA LYS A 380 37.49 -1.17 11.45
C LYS A 380 38.89 -0.62 11.14
N GLU A 381 39.90 -1.01 11.92
CA GLU A 381 41.29 -0.60 11.65
C GLU A 381 41.66 -0.89 10.18
N GLU A 382 42.26 0.09 9.50
CA GLU A 382 42.71 0.05 8.09
C GLU A 382 41.63 0.23 7.00
N ASP A 383 40.33 0.21 7.32
CA ASP A 383 39.29 0.44 6.32
C ASP A 383 39.25 1.91 5.84
N ALA A 384 39.06 2.12 4.54
CA ALA A 384 38.75 3.45 4.01
C ALA A 384 37.42 3.94 4.61
N PHE A 385 37.35 5.22 5.00
CA PHE A 385 36.13 5.80 5.56
C PHE A 385 35.99 7.27 5.18
N ASN A 386 35.77 7.50 3.88
CA ASN A 386 35.73 8.82 3.27
C ASN A 386 34.27 9.20 2.99
N PHE A 387 33.75 10.15 3.76
CA PHE A 387 32.44 10.73 3.54
C PHE A 387 32.48 12.26 3.58
N LEU A 388 31.51 12.90 2.91
CA LEU A 388 31.33 14.35 2.86
C LEU A 388 29.84 14.70 2.79
N PHE A 389 29.42 15.65 3.61
CA PHE A 389 28.13 16.33 3.50
C PHE A 389 28.38 17.80 3.17
N ASP A 390 27.91 18.27 2.01
CA ASP A 390 28.13 19.65 1.55
C ASP A 390 26.83 20.35 1.10
N HIS A 391 26.60 21.58 1.55
CA HIS A 391 25.38 22.35 1.24
C HIS A 391 24.07 21.61 1.61
N CYS A 392 24.09 20.85 2.70
CA CYS A 392 22.94 20.08 3.16
C CYS A 392 22.18 20.77 4.30
N VAL A 393 20.90 20.42 4.45
CA VAL A 393 20.15 20.66 5.68
C VAL A 393 19.98 19.32 6.38
N LEU A 394 20.50 19.20 7.60
CA LEU A 394 20.61 17.94 8.32
C LEU A 394 20.01 18.02 9.71
N ARG A 395 19.16 17.04 10.04
CA ARG A 395 18.78 16.72 11.41
C ARG A 395 19.76 15.72 12.01
N THR A 396 20.86 16.22 12.56
CA THR A 396 21.91 15.40 13.18
C THR A 396 22.66 16.22 14.22
N GLU A 397 23.37 15.55 15.11
CA GLU A 397 24.22 16.23 16.07
C GLU A 397 25.39 16.92 15.37
N LYS A 398 25.67 18.17 15.78
CA LYS A 398 26.86 18.86 15.31
C LYS A 398 28.10 18.24 15.97
N LEU A 399 28.98 17.68 15.15
CA LEU A 399 30.23 17.09 15.63
C LEU A 399 31.23 18.14 16.12
N GLU A 400 31.96 17.78 17.17
CA GLU A 400 33.06 18.57 17.76
C GLU A 400 34.43 17.87 17.58
N THR A 401 34.48 16.80 16.77
CA THR A 401 35.69 16.02 16.44
C THR A 401 36.25 16.41 15.09
N ASP A 402 37.40 15.86 14.68
CA ASP A 402 38.00 16.10 13.36
C ASP A 402 37.05 15.77 12.17
N ASP A 403 36.11 14.84 12.38
CA ASP A 403 35.07 14.52 11.40
C ASP A 403 34.13 15.71 11.11
N SER A 404 34.09 16.75 11.96
CA SER A 404 33.32 17.97 11.69
C SER A 404 33.75 18.66 10.39
N LEU A 405 35.00 18.47 9.94
CA LEU A 405 35.52 19.01 8.69
C LEU A 405 34.89 18.36 7.44
N LYS A 406 34.22 17.21 7.61
CA LYS A 406 33.47 16.51 6.56
C LYS A 406 32.05 17.05 6.37
N PHE A 407 31.66 18.06 7.14
CA PHE A 407 30.36 18.74 7.04
C PHE A 407 30.59 20.20 6.65
N THR A 408 30.48 20.51 5.37
CA THR A 408 30.75 21.84 4.83
C THR A 408 29.45 22.53 4.39
N HIS A 409 29.27 23.81 4.72
CA HIS A 409 28.06 24.57 4.38
C HIS A 409 26.73 23.91 4.85
N VAL A 410 26.78 23.16 5.95
CA VAL A 410 25.61 22.47 6.50
C VAL A 410 24.77 23.40 7.38
N VAL A 411 23.46 23.35 7.20
CA VAL A 411 22.48 23.86 8.16
C VAL A 411 22.03 22.72 9.05
N TYR A 412 22.34 22.80 10.35
CA TYR A 412 21.85 21.84 11.34
C TYR A 412 20.46 22.25 11.82
N GLU A 413 19.51 21.32 11.86
CA GLU A 413 18.21 21.57 12.44
C GLU A 413 18.32 21.81 13.96
N ASP A 414 17.58 22.79 14.47
CA ASP A 414 17.36 22.91 15.92
C ASP A 414 16.18 22.00 16.30
N ILE A 415 16.47 20.89 16.98
CA ILE A 415 15.45 19.92 17.42
C ILE A 415 14.36 20.55 18.32
N LYS A 416 14.63 21.71 18.93
CA LYS A 416 13.66 22.43 19.77
C LYS A 416 12.75 23.36 18.96
N ASP A 417 13.13 23.73 17.75
CA ASP A 417 12.32 24.57 16.88
C ASP A 417 11.30 23.70 16.12
N THR A 418 10.08 23.75 16.60
CA THR A 418 8.93 23.00 16.07
C THR A 418 8.18 23.76 14.97
N THR A 419 8.75 24.86 14.46
CA THR A 419 8.09 25.76 13.52
C THR A 419 8.64 25.68 12.09
N VAL A 420 9.89 25.25 11.89
CA VAL A 420 10.54 25.25 10.56
C VAL A 420 11.23 23.93 10.16
N PHE A 421 11.48 23.02 11.12
CA PHE A 421 12.24 21.77 10.93
C PHE A 421 11.39 20.49 10.98
N ALA A 422 11.98 19.33 10.69
CA ALA A 422 11.28 18.05 10.64
C ALA A 422 10.08 18.06 9.68
N GLU A 423 8.91 17.62 10.14
CA GLU A 423 7.65 17.67 9.36
C GLU A 423 7.29 19.08 8.86
N LYS A 424 7.84 20.14 9.50
CA LYS A 424 7.63 21.53 9.11
C LYS A 424 8.45 21.97 7.90
N HIS A 425 9.21 21.08 7.28
CA HIS A 425 9.70 21.31 5.93
C HIS A 425 8.59 21.17 4.88
N PHE A 426 7.53 20.41 5.17
CA PHE A 426 6.69 19.77 4.16
C PHE A 426 5.25 20.30 4.15
N ARG A 427 4.59 20.23 2.98
CA ARG A 427 3.24 20.78 2.78
C ARG A 427 2.15 20.00 3.50
N LEU A 428 2.23 18.67 3.51
CA LEU A 428 1.22 17.82 4.15
C LEU A 428 1.88 16.71 4.96
N PHE A 429 1.44 16.58 6.21
CA PHE A 429 1.81 15.50 7.11
C PHE A 429 0.54 14.99 7.83
N ASP A 430 -0.16 14.07 7.18
CA ASP A 430 -1.37 13.43 7.71
C ASP A 430 -1.02 11.99 8.14
N THR A 431 -0.50 11.88 9.35
CA THR A 431 -0.09 10.61 9.95
C THR A 431 -1.27 9.70 10.30
N ASP A 432 -2.49 10.23 10.42
CA ASP A 432 -3.66 9.40 10.68
C ASP A 432 -4.05 8.59 9.42
N ASN A 433 -3.92 9.20 8.24
CA ASN A 433 -4.26 8.55 6.96
C ASN A 433 -3.03 8.11 6.15
N LEU A 434 -1.83 8.34 6.70
CA LEU A 434 -0.52 8.04 6.11
C LEU A 434 -0.27 8.77 4.79
N LYS A 435 -0.73 10.01 4.69
CA LYS A 435 -0.54 10.85 3.51
C LYS A 435 0.51 11.90 3.79
N TYR A 436 1.55 11.89 2.97
CA TYR A 436 2.70 12.76 3.11
C TYR A 436 2.94 13.48 1.78
N ASP A 437 3.08 14.80 1.84
CA ASP A 437 3.51 15.62 0.71
C ASP A 437 4.83 16.30 1.08
N PHE A 438 5.94 15.75 0.57
CA PHE A 438 7.30 16.21 0.84
C PHE A 438 7.72 17.43 0.01
N HIS A 439 6.81 18.05 -0.76
CA HIS A 439 7.08 19.37 -1.32
C HIS A 439 7.31 20.38 -0.19
N LEU A 440 8.19 21.34 -0.46
CA LEU A 440 8.55 22.34 0.54
C LEU A 440 7.40 23.32 0.80
N ARG A 441 7.17 23.64 2.06
CA ARG A 441 6.35 24.78 2.48
C ARG A 441 7.20 26.04 2.69
N LYS A 442 6.55 27.20 2.77
CA LYS A 442 7.23 28.51 2.80
C LYS A 442 8.17 28.71 4.00
N GLU A 443 7.90 28.07 5.13
CA GLU A 443 8.72 28.15 6.34
C GLU A 443 9.94 27.22 6.32
N SER A 444 10.08 26.35 5.32
CA SER A 444 11.13 25.34 5.27
C SER A 444 12.52 25.97 5.33
N ALA A 445 13.34 25.53 6.28
CA ALA A 445 14.73 25.98 6.40
C ALA A 445 15.63 25.48 5.24
N ALA A 446 15.14 24.57 4.39
CA ALA A 446 15.86 24.07 3.22
C ALA A 446 15.90 25.08 2.05
N ILE A 447 15.02 26.09 2.06
CA ILE A 447 14.95 27.11 1.01
C ILE A 447 16.24 27.93 1.00
N GLY A 448 16.88 28.00 -0.18
CA GLY A 448 18.07 28.81 -0.40
C GLY A 448 19.36 28.28 0.19
N LYS A 449 19.44 26.97 0.48
CA LYS A 449 20.59 26.34 1.13
C LYS A 449 21.47 25.50 0.20
N ALA A 450 21.00 25.19 -1.00
CA ALA A 450 21.79 24.46 -1.97
C ALA A 450 22.72 25.38 -2.76
N ASP A 451 23.81 24.80 -3.26
CA ASP A 451 24.70 25.41 -4.24
C ASP A 451 24.13 25.23 -5.66
N ALA A 452 23.96 26.36 -6.37
CA ALA A 452 23.40 26.38 -7.72
C ALA A 452 24.36 25.83 -8.79
N GLU A 453 25.67 25.79 -8.54
CA GLU A 453 26.66 25.31 -9.52
C GLU A 453 26.72 23.78 -9.59
N THR A 454 26.51 23.12 -8.46
CA THR A 454 26.64 21.66 -8.35
C THR A 454 25.30 20.91 -8.33
N LEU A 455 24.19 21.60 -8.06
CA LEU A 455 22.86 21.01 -8.04
C LEU A 455 22.35 20.69 -9.47
N PRO A 456 21.56 19.62 -9.67
CA PRO A 456 20.92 19.36 -10.95
C PRO A 456 20.01 20.50 -11.42
N ALA A 457 19.91 20.68 -12.74
CA ALA A 457 19.19 21.83 -13.34
C ALA A 457 17.68 21.87 -13.06
N THR A 458 17.07 20.71 -12.80
CA THR A 458 15.64 20.58 -12.46
C THR A 458 15.46 19.96 -11.07
N ASP A 459 14.30 20.19 -10.46
CA ASP A 459 13.83 19.47 -9.28
C ASP A 459 13.29 18.08 -9.66
N ARG A 460 12.78 17.33 -8.68
CA ARG A 460 12.18 16.00 -8.86
C ARG A 460 11.05 16.02 -9.88
N ASP A 461 10.22 17.06 -9.89
CA ASP A 461 9.06 17.18 -10.80
C ASP A 461 9.46 17.53 -12.24
N GLY A 462 10.77 17.59 -12.52
CA GLY A 462 11.29 18.04 -13.80
C GLY A 462 11.07 19.53 -14.04
N LEU A 463 10.93 20.33 -12.99
CA LEU A 463 10.74 21.78 -13.07
C LEU A 463 12.09 22.49 -12.83
N PRO A 464 12.38 23.62 -13.50
CA PRO A 464 13.65 24.31 -13.34
C PRO A 464 13.88 24.78 -11.90
N ARG A 465 15.10 24.62 -11.40
CA ARG A 465 15.50 25.18 -10.10
C ARG A 465 15.85 26.67 -10.20
N LYS A 466 15.86 27.36 -9.07
CA LYS A 466 16.29 28.77 -9.00
C LYS A 466 17.79 28.86 -9.28
N LYS A 467 18.19 29.89 -10.03
CA LYS A 467 19.61 30.17 -10.32
C LYS A 467 20.35 30.76 -9.14
N GLU A 468 19.63 31.48 -8.29
CA GLU A 468 20.17 32.07 -7.06
C GLU A 468 19.44 31.43 -5.89
N GLN A 469 20.22 30.94 -4.92
CA GLN A 469 19.71 30.33 -3.69
C GLN A 469 18.63 29.26 -3.97
N PRO A 470 18.97 28.17 -4.69
CA PRO A 470 18.07 27.03 -4.82
C PRO A 470 17.85 26.35 -3.47
N ALA A 471 16.72 25.65 -3.35
CA ALA A 471 16.43 24.86 -2.16
C ALA A 471 17.27 23.57 -2.12
N ALA A 472 17.73 23.21 -0.93
CA ALA A 472 18.26 21.88 -0.65
C ALA A 472 17.12 20.85 -0.63
N GLY A 473 17.42 19.62 -1.04
CA GLY A 473 16.43 18.57 -1.23
C GLY A 473 15.98 18.42 -2.68
N CYS A 474 15.08 17.46 -2.92
CA CYS A 474 14.64 17.13 -4.27
C CYS A 474 13.56 18.06 -4.84
N PHE A 475 12.94 18.91 -4.03
CA PHE A 475 11.91 19.86 -4.47
C PHE A 475 12.38 21.31 -4.36
N GLU A 476 12.11 22.11 -5.38
CA GLU A 476 12.26 23.56 -5.30
C GLU A 476 10.99 24.20 -4.71
N TYR A 477 11.14 25.14 -3.78
CA TYR A 477 9.99 25.82 -3.18
C TYR A 477 9.29 26.74 -4.19
N LYS A 478 7.96 26.62 -4.25
CA LYS A 478 7.06 27.45 -5.06
C LYS A 478 5.96 28.02 -4.17
N GLU A 479 5.78 29.33 -4.28
CA GLU A 479 4.67 30.05 -3.66
C GLU A 479 3.36 29.63 -4.34
N GLU A 480 2.35 29.29 -3.54
CA GLU A 480 1.05 28.79 -4.02
C GLU A 480 0.11 29.90 -4.45
#